data_AF-A0A2E0NBM3-F1
#
_entry.id   AF-A0A2E0NBM3-F1
#
_cell.length_a   1.000
_cell.length_b   1.000
_cell.length_c   1.000
_cell.angle_alpha   90.00
_cell.angle_beta   90.00
_cell.angle_gamma   90.00
#
_symmetry.space_group_name_H-M   'P 1'
#
loop_
_entity.id
_entity.type
_entity.pdbx_description
1 polymer ?
#
loop_
_entity_poly.entity_id
_entity_poly.type
_entity_poly.pdbx_seq_one_letter_code
_entity_poly.pdbx_strand_id
1 'polypeptide(L)'
;MDYEEMTLLNLKKLCRERGIKLSGSKDEVIIRLMEDDEERNSSPQKRVSVVNNVNQGTQVSLGQSGHVLPLIIGLGIIIYGFFRIGIALLFSLDSNDNFLFLQSIVAWLIGMIFIFSGIIVMMGYRNGLIIAISNLGISGILSLILHYEEFSPLSLGLGGEIPFLWSLFCSSACLLMTSLPLIIAGEFLNSGWPPSIQRVIDNFNDVPADKFSIECSECNLKLLIPTEYSGKIKCPECDYEMSV
;
A
#
# COMPACT_ATOMS: atom_id res chain seq x y z
N MET A 1 5.39 6.59 -40.28
CA MET A 1 5.42 5.69 -41.46
C MET A 1 3.99 5.24 -41.71
N ASP A 2 3.50 5.22 -42.95
CA ASP A 2 2.13 4.80 -43.26
C ASP A 2 2.05 3.27 -43.41
N TYR A 3 1.62 2.61 -42.33
CA TYR A 3 1.49 1.14 -42.27
C TYR A 3 0.17 0.62 -42.86
N GLU A 4 -0.81 1.50 -43.11
CA GLU A 4 -2.14 1.14 -43.58
C GLU A 4 -2.17 0.65 -45.04
N GLU A 5 -1.31 1.23 -45.89
CA GLU A 5 -1.19 0.89 -47.31
C GLU A 5 -0.48 -0.44 -47.57
N MET A 6 0.19 -1.00 -46.55
CA MET A 6 0.99 -2.19 -46.71
C MET A 6 0.17 -3.49 -46.60
N THR A 7 0.55 -4.50 -47.38
CA THR A 7 -0.10 -5.82 -47.33
C THR A 7 0.24 -6.56 -46.03
N LEU A 8 -0.68 -7.39 -45.54
CA LEU A 8 -0.53 -8.21 -44.33
C LEU A 8 0.75 -9.07 -44.32
N LEU A 9 1.17 -9.52 -45.51
CA LEU A 9 2.38 -10.32 -45.68
C LEU A 9 3.64 -9.50 -45.36
N ASN A 10 3.71 -8.27 -45.87
CA ASN A 10 4.84 -7.39 -45.63
C ASN A 10 4.86 -6.90 -44.18
N LEU A 11 3.70 -6.66 -43.56
CA LEU A 11 3.61 -6.28 -42.13
C LEU A 11 4.19 -7.39 -41.25
N LYS A 12 3.82 -8.65 -41.52
CA LYS A 12 4.38 -9.81 -40.81
C LYS A 12 5.87 -10.02 -41.06
N LYS A 13 6.40 -9.66 -42.24
CA LYS A 13 7.85 -9.68 -42.49
C LYS A 13 8.57 -8.64 -41.61
N LEU A 14 8.08 -7.41 -41.57
CA LEU A 14 8.63 -6.38 -40.68
C LEU A 14 8.55 -6.79 -39.20
N CYS A 15 7.43 -7.38 -38.77
CA CYS A 15 7.31 -7.89 -37.42
C CYS A 15 8.33 -8.98 -37.08
N ARG A 16 8.62 -9.87 -38.04
CA ARG A 16 9.62 -10.93 -37.88
C ARG A 16 11.03 -10.36 -37.77
N GLU A 17 11.36 -9.40 -38.62
CA GLU A 17 12.67 -8.71 -38.60
C GLU A 17 12.90 -7.93 -37.30
N ARG A 18 11.82 -7.39 -36.72
CA ARG A 18 11.85 -6.59 -35.49
C ARG A 18 11.68 -7.40 -34.20
N GLY A 19 11.40 -8.70 -34.29
CA GLY A 19 11.24 -9.60 -33.14
C GLY A 19 9.91 -9.43 -32.39
N ILE A 20 8.89 -8.84 -33.02
CA ILE A 20 7.58 -8.58 -32.43
C ILE A 20 6.55 -9.65 -32.84
N LYS A 21 5.55 -9.89 -31.98
CA LYS A 21 4.56 -10.98 -32.11
C LYS A 21 3.80 -10.92 -33.45
N LEU A 22 3.73 -12.05 -34.15
CA LEU A 22 3.17 -12.18 -35.53
C LEU A 22 1.66 -12.53 -35.58
N SER A 23 1.05 -12.79 -34.44
CA SER A 23 -0.33 -13.29 -34.34
C SER A 23 -1.31 -12.13 -34.17
N GLY A 24 -2.33 -12.00 -35.02
CA GLY A 24 -3.38 -10.97 -34.94
C GLY A 24 -4.03 -10.64 -36.28
N SER A 25 -5.06 -9.79 -36.23
CA SER A 25 -5.65 -9.15 -37.42
C SER A 25 -4.69 -8.10 -38.01
N LYS A 26 -4.95 -7.61 -39.24
CA LYS A 26 -4.10 -6.60 -39.90
C LYS A 26 -3.89 -5.38 -39.00
N ASP A 27 -4.95 -4.93 -38.34
CA ASP A 27 -4.98 -3.71 -37.54
C ASP A 27 -4.16 -3.87 -36.24
N GLU A 28 -4.26 -5.02 -35.57
CA GLU A 28 -3.45 -5.29 -34.37
C GLU A 28 -1.95 -5.38 -34.68
N VAL A 29 -1.59 -5.82 -35.88
CA VAL A 29 -0.19 -5.88 -36.34
C VAL A 29 0.33 -4.48 -36.64
N ILE A 30 -0.50 -3.62 -37.23
CA ILE A 30 -0.17 -2.21 -37.48
C ILE A 30 0.05 -1.47 -36.16
N ILE A 31 -0.87 -1.57 -35.20
CA ILE A 31 -0.75 -0.92 -33.90
C ILE A 31 0.57 -1.33 -33.20
N ARG A 32 0.89 -2.63 -33.18
CA ARG A 32 2.16 -3.12 -32.61
C ARG A 32 3.42 -2.60 -33.32
N LEU A 33 3.36 -2.40 -34.63
CA LEU A 33 4.48 -1.83 -35.40
C LEU A 33 4.65 -0.34 -35.12
N MET A 34 3.55 0.38 -34.92
CA MET A 34 3.57 1.79 -34.52
C MET A 34 4.11 1.96 -33.10
N GLU A 35 3.69 1.12 -32.15
CA GLU A 35 4.22 1.10 -30.79
C GLU A 35 5.74 0.82 -30.76
N ASP A 36 6.22 -0.18 -31.52
CA ASP A 36 7.67 -0.50 -31.61
C ASP A 36 8.49 0.63 -32.26
N ASP A 37 7.92 1.41 -33.20
CA ASP A 37 8.57 2.60 -33.76
C ASP A 37 8.67 3.75 -32.76
N GLU A 38 7.62 3.97 -31.97
CA GLU A 38 7.61 4.98 -30.90
C GLU A 38 8.61 4.62 -29.78
N GLU A 39 8.70 3.33 -29.42
CA GLU A 39 9.70 2.81 -28.49
C GLU A 39 11.15 2.96 -29.00
N ARG A 40 11.38 2.88 -30.32
CA ARG A 40 12.72 2.99 -30.91
C ARG A 40 13.16 4.43 -31.17
N ASN A 41 12.24 5.29 -31.59
CA ASN A 41 12.51 6.70 -31.83
C ASN A 41 12.68 7.50 -30.52
N SER A 42 12.21 6.95 -29.40
CA SER A 42 12.54 7.45 -28.06
C SER A 42 13.83 6.81 -27.55
N SER A 43 15.00 7.39 -27.83
CA SER A 43 16.23 6.98 -27.14
C SER A 43 17.19 8.15 -26.86
N PRO A 44 18.00 8.07 -25.78
CA PRO A 44 18.36 6.86 -25.02
C PRO A 44 18.21 6.94 -23.50
N GLN A 45 17.77 5.84 -22.86
CA GLN A 45 18.65 5.09 -21.92
C GLN A 45 18.12 3.69 -21.53
N LYS A 46 18.91 2.69 -21.99
CA LYS A 46 19.26 1.39 -21.38
C LYS A 46 18.16 0.33 -21.15
N ARG A 47 17.97 -0.54 -22.16
CA ARG A 47 17.69 -1.97 -21.94
C ARG A 47 19.02 -2.71 -21.70
N VAL A 48 19.21 -3.23 -20.49
CA VAL A 48 20.19 -4.30 -20.22
C VAL A 48 19.39 -5.59 -20.10
N SER A 49 19.66 -6.54 -20.99
CA SER A 49 19.22 -7.93 -20.86
C SER A 49 20.07 -8.59 -19.76
N VAL A 50 19.46 -9.08 -18.68
CA VAL A 50 20.16 -9.92 -17.69
C VAL A 50 19.43 -11.25 -17.53
N VAL A 51 20.19 -12.28 -17.86
CA VAL A 51 19.99 -13.71 -17.64
C VAL A 51 19.72 -14.00 -16.16
N ASN A 52 18.83 -14.96 -15.89
CA ASN A 52 18.61 -15.59 -14.59
C ASN A 52 19.93 -15.88 -13.86
N ASN A 53 20.15 -15.27 -12.69
CA ASN A 53 20.93 -15.93 -11.65
C ASN A 53 20.50 -15.51 -10.25
N VAL A 54 20.48 -16.53 -9.39
CA VAL A 54 20.10 -16.54 -7.99
C VAL A 54 20.96 -15.56 -7.18
N ASN A 55 20.32 -14.59 -6.51
CA ASN A 55 20.66 -14.06 -5.19
C ASN A 55 19.75 -12.86 -4.88
N GLN A 56 18.74 -13.09 -4.03
CA GLN A 56 17.70 -12.11 -3.69
C GLN A 56 18.24 -10.98 -2.79
N GLY A 57 18.86 -9.99 -3.42
CA GLY A 57 18.89 -8.62 -2.91
C GLY A 57 17.74 -7.86 -3.55
N THR A 58 16.62 -7.70 -2.84
CA THR A 58 15.39 -7.10 -3.35
C THR A 58 15.63 -5.63 -3.74
N GLN A 59 15.75 -5.38 -5.05
CA GLN A 59 15.70 -4.03 -5.59
C GLN A 59 14.22 -3.64 -5.69
N VAL A 60 13.86 -2.57 -4.99
CA VAL A 60 12.50 -2.02 -4.99
C VAL A 60 12.22 -1.48 -6.39
N SER A 61 11.50 -2.25 -7.20
CA SER A 61 10.80 -1.71 -8.36
C SER A 61 9.64 -0.90 -7.81
N LEU A 62 9.86 0.42 -7.68
CA LEU A 62 8.79 1.37 -7.45
C LEU A 62 7.93 1.34 -8.71
N GLY A 63 6.89 0.50 -8.69
CA GLY A 63 5.86 0.44 -9.72
C GLY A 63 5.10 1.75 -9.74
N GLN A 64 5.71 2.76 -10.35
CA GLN A 64 5.18 4.08 -10.57
C GLN A 64 4.19 3.99 -11.73
N SER A 65 2.99 3.46 -11.45
CA SER A 65 1.82 3.88 -12.21
C SER A 65 1.58 5.35 -11.83
N GLY A 66 1.66 6.25 -12.80
CA GLY A 66 1.67 7.70 -12.64
C GLY A 66 0.37 8.33 -12.09
N HIS A 67 -0.37 7.63 -11.24
CA HIS A 67 -1.56 8.15 -10.61
C HIS A 67 -1.14 9.05 -9.45
N VAL A 68 -1.34 10.35 -9.62
CA VAL A 68 -1.10 11.39 -8.59
C VAL A 68 -2.01 11.25 -7.36
N LEU A 69 -2.99 10.35 -7.41
CA LEU A 69 -4.05 10.22 -6.42
C LEU A 69 -3.54 9.77 -5.03
N PRO A 70 -2.74 8.68 -4.88
CA PRO A 70 -2.22 8.28 -3.57
C PRO A 70 -1.30 9.32 -2.94
N LEU A 71 -0.58 10.08 -3.78
CA LEU A 71 0.26 11.20 -3.34
C LEU A 71 -0.57 12.33 -2.73
N ILE A 72 -1.64 12.76 -3.43
CA ILE A 72 -2.54 13.82 -2.95
C ILE A 72 -3.22 13.40 -1.64
N ILE A 73 -3.73 12.17 -1.60
CA ILE A 73 -4.42 11.64 -0.42
C ILE A 73 -3.44 11.53 0.76
N GLY A 74 -2.26 10.96 0.55
CA GLY A 74 -1.24 10.84 1.59
C GLY A 74 -0.78 12.20 2.11
N LEU A 75 -0.56 13.18 1.22
CA LEU A 75 -0.23 14.55 1.59
C LEU A 75 -1.35 15.20 2.43
N GLY A 76 -2.61 15.02 2.04
CA GLY A 76 -3.76 15.52 2.81
C GLY A 76 -3.81 14.97 4.23
N ILE A 77 -3.56 13.66 4.40
CA ILE A 77 -3.50 13.00 5.72
C ILE A 77 -2.35 13.55 6.57
N ILE A 78 -1.18 13.77 5.97
CA ILE A 78 0.00 14.30 6.68
C ILE A 78 -0.25 15.74 7.15
N ILE A 79 -0.75 16.61 6.26
CA ILE A 79 -1.07 18.00 6.61
C ILE A 79 -2.08 18.05 7.76
N TYR A 80 -3.10 17.20 7.72
CA TYR A 80 -4.06 17.07 8.80
C TYR A 80 -3.40 16.60 10.12
N GLY A 81 -2.49 15.62 10.06
CA GLY A 81 -1.72 15.17 11.22
C GLY A 81 -0.92 16.31 11.87
N PHE A 82 -0.25 17.14 11.07
CA PHE A 82 0.46 18.33 11.56
C PHE A 82 -0.48 19.37 12.18
N PHE A 83 -1.59 19.68 11.51
CA PHE A 83 -2.58 20.61 12.05
C PHE A 83 -3.10 20.13 13.41
N ARG A 84 -3.39 18.83 13.54
CA ARG A 84 -3.85 18.22 14.78
C ARG A 84 -2.82 18.30 15.91
N ILE A 85 -1.56 18.00 15.62
CA ILE A 85 -0.45 18.17 16.58
C ILE A 85 -0.31 19.64 16.99
N GLY A 86 -0.47 20.57 16.04
CA GLY A 86 -0.43 22.01 16.30
C GLY A 86 -1.49 22.46 17.30
N ILE A 87 -2.74 21.99 17.15
CA ILE A 87 -3.81 22.27 18.12
C ILE A 87 -3.52 21.65 19.48
N ALA A 88 -3.06 20.39 19.53
CA ALA A 88 -2.69 19.74 20.78
C ALA A 88 -1.58 20.48 21.54
N LEU A 89 -0.57 20.98 20.82
CA LEU A 89 0.53 21.74 21.39
C LEU A 89 0.07 23.10 21.92
N LEU A 90 -0.85 23.77 21.23
CA LEU A 90 -1.40 25.05 21.67
C LEU A 90 -2.18 24.90 22.99
N PHE A 91 -2.97 23.82 23.14
CA PHE A 91 -3.67 23.52 24.39
C PHE A 91 -2.75 23.06 25.52
N SER A 92 -1.65 22.38 25.18
CA SER A 92 -0.63 21.97 26.16
C SER A 92 0.12 23.15 26.81
N LEU A 93 0.09 24.34 26.21
CA LEU A 93 0.74 25.54 26.75
C LEU A 93 -0.12 26.28 27.79
N ASP A 94 -1.44 26.08 27.77
CA ASP A 94 -2.41 26.76 28.63
C ASP A 94 -2.86 25.89 29.82
N SER A 95 -2.54 24.60 29.80
CA SER A 95 -2.99 23.64 30.79
C SER A 95 -2.18 23.71 32.09
N ASN A 96 -2.77 24.24 33.16
CA ASN A 96 -2.26 24.09 34.53
C ASN A 96 -2.71 22.78 35.20
N ASP A 97 -3.62 22.02 34.57
CA ASP A 97 -4.16 20.78 35.13
C ASP A 97 -3.46 19.53 34.58
N ASN A 98 -3.11 18.62 35.49
CA ASN A 98 -2.44 17.35 35.16
C ASN A 98 -3.24 16.45 34.20
N PHE A 99 -4.58 16.58 34.19
CA PHE A 99 -5.47 15.81 33.32
C PHE A 99 -5.39 16.25 31.85
N LEU A 100 -5.35 17.57 31.61
CA LEU A 100 -5.19 18.17 30.28
C LEU A 100 -3.82 17.81 29.66
N PHE A 101 -2.78 17.70 30.49
CA PHE A 101 -1.45 17.29 30.06
C PHE A 101 -1.44 15.85 29.50
N LEU A 102 -2.03 14.88 30.22
CA LEU A 102 -2.14 13.49 29.73
C LEU A 102 -2.92 13.42 28.42
N GLN A 103 -3.99 14.20 28.31
CA GLN A 103 -4.79 14.24 27.10
C GLN A 103 -4.03 14.83 25.90
N SER A 104 -3.15 15.79 26.15
CA SER A 104 -2.26 16.38 25.14
C SER A 104 -1.23 15.36 24.63
N ILE A 105 -0.69 14.50 25.50
CA ILE A 105 0.20 13.39 25.11
C ILE A 105 -0.55 12.43 24.18
N VAL A 106 -1.78 12.05 24.51
CA VAL A 106 -2.56 11.14 23.69
C VAL A 106 -2.91 11.76 22.34
N ALA A 107 -3.27 13.06 22.32
CA ALA A 107 -3.52 13.79 21.08
C ALA A 107 -2.26 13.86 20.18
N TRP A 108 -1.08 14.00 20.78
CA TRP A 108 0.20 13.98 20.06
C TRP A 108 0.50 12.61 19.44
N LEU A 109 0.29 11.52 20.20
CA LEU A 109 0.45 10.15 19.70
C LEU A 109 -0.48 9.86 18.52
N ILE A 110 -1.75 10.25 18.64
CA ILE A 110 -2.72 10.08 17.55
C ILE A 110 -2.27 10.85 16.30
N GLY A 111 -1.75 12.07 16.46
CA GLY A 111 -1.20 12.86 15.35
C GLY A 111 0.00 12.20 14.67
N MET A 112 0.92 11.62 15.44
CA MET A 112 2.08 10.89 14.91
C MET A 112 1.66 9.65 14.11
N ILE A 113 0.64 8.93 14.57
CA ILE A 113 0.08 7.78 13.85
C ILE A 113 -0.54 8.21 12.51
N PHE A 114 -1.21 9.38 12.45
CA PHE A 114 -1.72 9.93 11.19
C PHE A 114 -0.60 10.26 10.20
N ILE A 115 0.49 10.88 10.65
CA ILE A 115 1.64 11.18 9.79
C ILE A 115 2.25 9.89 9.24
N PHE A 116 2.46 8.89 10.11
CA PHE A 116 3.00 7.59 9.69
C PHE A 116 2.11 6.89 8.67
N SER A 117 0.80 6.89 8.92
CA SER A 117 -0.20 6.35 8.00
C SER A 117 -0.16 7.05 6.64
N GLY A 118 -0.09 8.39 6.60
CA GLY A 118 -0.03 9.16 5.36
C GLY A 118 1.21 8.86 4.52
N ILE A 119 2.36 8.64 5.15
CA ILE A 119 3.60 8.23 4.46
C ILE A 119 3.40 6.87 3.77
N ILE A 120 2.79 5.90 4.46
CA ILE A 120 2.52 4.57 3.89
C ILE A 120 1.57 4.67 2.68
N VAL A 121 0.58 5.57 2.74
CA VAL A 121 -0.32 5.84 1.61
C VAL A 121 0.43 6.45 0.42
N MET A 122 1.37 7.38 0.66
CA MET A 122 2.22 7.93 -0.41
C MET A 122 3.11 6.87 -1.07
N MET A 123 3.49 5.83 -0.33
CA MET A 123 4.22 4.67 -0.87
C MET A 123 3.32 3.72 -1.68
N GLY A 124 2.01 3.98 -1.75
CA GLY A 124 1.07 3.21 -2.55
C GLY A 124 0.51 1.95 -1.87
N TYR A 125 0.58 1.86 -0.54
CA TYR A 125 0.08 0.70 0.21
C TYR A 125 -1.27 0.97 0.87
N ARG A 126 -2.22 0.04 0.71
CA ARG A 126 -3.58 0.17 1.27
C ARG A 126 -3.61 0.11 2.80
N ASN A 127 -2.64 -0.55 3.41
CA ASN A 127 -2.54 -0.68 4.86
C ASN A 127 -2.40 0.68 5.56
N GLY A 128 -1.76 1.66 4.91
CA GLY A 128 -1.69 3.03 5.44
C GLY A 128 -3.09 3.62 5.66
N LEU A 129 -3.99 3.42 4.71
CA LEU A 129 -5.35 3.96 4.77
C LEU A 129 -6.21 3.27 5.85
N ILE A 130 -6.04 1.96 6.02
CA ILE A 130 -6.71 1.19 7.09
C ILE A 130 -6.25 1.69 8.47
N ILE A 131 -4.96 2.00 8.64
CA ILE A 131 -4.42 2.56 9.88
C ILE A 131 -5.00 3.95 10.14
N ALA A 132 -5.12 4.82 9.13
CA ALA A 132 -5.73 6.14 9.29
C ALA A 132 -7.16 6.03 9.83
N ILE A 133 -7.97 5.16 9.24
CA ILE A 133 -9.37 4.97 9.64
C ILE A 133 -9.48 4.36 11.02
N SER A 134 -8.65 3.35 11.32
CA SER A 134 -8.62 2.74 12.64
C SER A 134 -8.25 3.77 13.71
N ASN A 135 -7.24 4.59 13.44
CA ASN A 135 -6.82 5.68 14.33
C ASN A 135 -7.90 6.75 14.52
N LEU A 136 -8.66 7.05 13.46
CA LEU A 136 -9.80 7.97 13.51
C LEU A 136 -10.94 7.38 14.37
N GLY A 137 -11.25 6.09 14.21
CA GLY A 137 -12.23 5.38 15.03
C GLY A 137 -11.83 5.36 16.52
N ILE A 138 -10.57 4.99 16.82
CA ILE A 138 -10.04 4.99 18.19
C ILE A 138 -10.11 6.39 18.79
N SER A 139 -9.69 7.41 18.04
CA SER A 139 -9.78 8.81 18.47
C SER A 139 -11.22 9.25 18.75
N GLY A 140 -12.18 8.86 17.91
CA GLY A 140 -13.58 9.21 18.07
C GLY A 140 -14.19 8.56 19.31
N ILE A 141 -13.88 7.29 19.55
CA ILE A 141 -14.29 6.57 20.76
C ILE A 141 -13.67 7.20 22.01
N LEU A 142 -12.38 7.53 21.96
CA LEU A 142 -11.68 8.16 23.07
C LEU A 142 -12.26 9.55 23.40
N SER A 143 -12.71 10.28 22.37
CA SER A 143 -13.43 11.55 22.54
C SER A 143 -14.79 11.40 23.24
N LEU A 144 -15.48 10.27 23.09
CA LEU A 144 -16.76 10.00 23.76
C LEU A 144 -16.56 9.59 25.21
N ILE A 145 -15.54 8.76 25.47
CA ILE A 145 -15.25 8.25 26.83
C ILE A 145 -14.74 9.36 27.75
N LEU A 146 -13.94 10.29 27.23
CA LEU A 146 -13.33 11.38 27.99
C LEU A 146 -14.21 12.65 28.08
N HIS A 147 -15.46 12.62 27.60
CA HIS A 147 -16.42 13.72 27.76
C HIS A 147 -16.92 13.76 29.22
N TYR A 148 -16.08 14.26 30.12
CA TYR A 148 -16.48 14.60 31.50
C TYR A 148 -16.24 16.10 31.70
N GLU A 149 -17.23 16.87 31.26
CA GLU A 149 -17.56 18.28 31.53
C GLU A 149 -16.57 19.43 31.27
N GLU A 150 -15.27 19.22 31.01
CA GLU A 150 -14.37 20.34 30.72
C GLU A 150 -13.44 20.12 29.52
N PHE A 151 -13.05 21.26 28.92
CA PHE A 151 -12.21 21.43 27.73
C PHE A 151 -11.23 20.29 27.50
N SER A 152 -11.26 19.69 26.30
CA SER A 152 -10.55 18.43 26.04
C SER A 152 -9.80 18.53 24.70
N PRO A 153 -8.46 18.48 24.60
CA PRO A 153 -7.74 18.55 23.32
C PRO A 153 -8.07 17.42 22.32
N LEU A 154 -8.80 16.39 22.76
CA LEU A 154 -9.36 15.35 21.87
C LEU A 154 -10.71 15.75 21.23
N SER A 155 -11.43 16.70 21.84
CA SER A 155 -12.69 17.25 21.36
C SER A 155 -12.66 18.78 21.50
N LEU A 156 -12.54 19.52 20.39
CA LEU A 156 -12.55 20.99 20.40
C LEU A 156 -13.89 21.54 20.93
N GLY A 157 -14.08 21.52 22.24
CA GLY A 157 -15.21 22.07 22.97
C GLY A 157 -14.83 23.46 23.46
N LEU A 158 -14.98 24.48 22.60
CA LEU A 158 -14.87 25.88 23.02
C LEU A 158 -16.21 26.28 23.65
N GLY A 159 -16.30 26.32 24.98
CA GLY A 159 -17.54 26.63 25.71
C GLY A 159 -18.33 27.80 25.08
N GLY A 160 -19.55 27.52 24.63
CA GLY A 160 -20.40 28.41 23.84
C GLY A 160 -21.38 27.61 22.96
N GLU A 161 -22.22 28.28 22.16
CA GLU A 161 -23.20 27.61 21.26
C GLU A 161 -22.63 27.17 19.90
N ILE A 162 -21.36 27.45 19.62
CA ILE A 162 -20.66 27.14 18.35
C ILE A 162 -19.74 25.87 18.35
N PRO A 163 -19.40 25.18 19.46
CA PRO A 163 -18.35 24.15 19.48
C PRO A 163 -18.77 22.80 18.89
N PHE A 164 -20.04 22.42 19.02
CA PHE A 164 -20.51 21.12 18.51
C PHE A 164 -20.47 21.07 16.97
N LEU A 165 -20.88 22.17 16.32
CA LEU A 165 -20.91 22.24 14.86
C LEU A 165 -19.48 22.25 14.27
N TRP A 166 -18.53 22.94 14.92
CA TRP A 166 -17.12 22.96 14.50
C TRP A 166 -16.41 21.60 14.69
N SER A 167 -16.69 20.92 15.80
CA SER A 167 -16.19 19.56 16.07
C SER A 167 -16.78 18.53 15.10
N LEU A 168 -18.07 18.65 14.77
CA LEU A 168 -18.73 17.87 13.73
C LEU A 168 -18.17 18.15 12.34
N PHE A 169 -17.87 19.41 12.00
CA PHE A 169 -17.26 19.76 10.72
C PHE A 169 -15.84 19.17 10.58
N CYS A 170 -15.02 19.23 11.63
CA CYS A 170 -13.69 18.63 11.63
C CYS A 170 -13.78 17.10 11.49
N SER A 171 -14.65 16.45 12.26
CA SER A 171 -14.81 14.99 12.23
C SER A 171 -15.42 14.48 10.92
N SER A 172 -16.41 15.20 10.37
CA SER A 172 -17.04 14.88 9.09
C SER A 172 -16.11 15.13 7.90
N ALA A 173 -15.36 16.24 7.90
CA ALA A 173 -14.34 16.48 6.89
C ALA A 173 -13.25 15.40 6.92
N CYS A 174 -12.87 14.91 8.09
CA CYS A 174 -11.87 13.84 8.20
C CYS A 174 -12.40 12.48 7.74
N LEU A 175 -13.65 12.14 8.08
CA LEU A 175 -14.27 10.92 7.56
C LEU A 175 -14.42 11.00 6.05
N LEU A 176 -14.84 12.14 5.50
CA LEU A 176 -14.97 12.31 4.05
C LEU A 176 -13.59 12.26 3.37
N MET A 177 -12.57 12.93 3.92
CA MET A 177 -11.21 12.93 3.38
C MET A 177 -10.49 11.59 3.51
N THR A 178 -10.85 10.72 4.45
CA THR A 178 -10.18 9.41 4.64
C THR A 178 -10.97 8.23 4.07
N SER A 179 -12.31 8.29 4.05
CA SER A 179 -13.18 7.24 3.52
C SER A 179 -13.41 7.34 2.00
N LEU A 180 -13.47 8.54 1.44
CA LEU A 180 -13.62 8.74 0.00
C LEU A 180 -12.41 8.16 -0.77
N PRO A 181 -11.17 8.31 -0.27
CA PRO A 181 -10.03 7.53 -0.75
C PRO A 181 -10.18 6.03 -0.75
N LEU A 182 -10.91 5.38 0.17
CA LEU A 182 -11.02 3.91 0.12
C LEU A 182 -11.78 3.46 -1.11
N ILE A 183 -12.84 4.19 -1.44
CA ILE A 183 -13.74 3.85 -2.53
C ILE A 183 -13.03 4.08 -3.87
N ILE A 184 -12.27 5.17 -3.98
CA ILE A 184 -11.61 5.56 -5.24
C ILE A 184 -10.20 4.94 -5.36
N ALA A 185 -9.41 4.95 -4.29
CA ALA A 185 -8.02 4.48 -4.29
C ALA A 185 -7.88 2.98 -3.97
N GLY A 186 -8.94 2.30 -3.53
CA GLY A 186 -8.92 0.87 -3.20
C GLY A 186 -8.46 -0.01 -4.37
N GLU A 187 -8.68 0.44 -5.61
CA GLU A 187 -8.25 -0.24 -6.85
C GLU A 187 -6.80 0.07 -7.23
N PHE A 188 -6.24 1.19 -6.78
CA PHE A 188 -4.90 1.67 -7.16
C PHE A 188 -3.82 1.40 -6.12
N LEU A 189 -4.18 0.88 -4.94
CA LEU A 189 -3.26 0.63 -3.83
C LEU A 189 -2.88 -0.85 -3.75
N ASN A 190 -1.58 -1.12 -3.60
CA ASN A 190 -1.08 -2.47 -3.39
C ASN A 190 -1.56 -3.01 -2.04
N SER A 191 -1.90 -4.30 -2.01
CA SER A 191 -2.15 -5.03 -0.77
C SER A 191 -0.82 -5.33 -0.07
N GLY A 192 -0.79 -5.17 1.26
CA GLY A 192 0.39 -5.49 2.08
C GLY A 192 1.16 -4.27 2.59
N TRP A 193 2.37 -4.53 3.10
CA TRP A 193 3.26 -3.56 3.71
C TRP A 193 4.49 -3.29 2.83
N PRO A 194 5.13 -2.12 2.97
CA PRO A 194 6.44 -1.90 2.36
C PRO A 194 7.46 -2.91 2.88
N PRO A 195 8.46 -3.29 2.06
CA PRO A 195 9.44 -4.34 2.41
C PRO A 195 10.18 -4.10 3.74
N SER A 196 10.37 -2.83 4.11
CA SER A 196 10.98 -2.43 5.39
C SER A 196 10.12 -2.79 6.59
N ILE A 197 8.81 -2.55 6.51
CA ILE A 197 7.86 -2.84 7.60
C ILE A 197 7.50 -4.32 7.61
N GLN A 198 7.40 -4.97 6.43
CA GLN A 198 7.11 -6.39 6.33
C GLN A 198 8.14 -7.22 7.11
N ARG A 199 9.44 -6.95 6.97
CA ARG A 199 10.49 -7.65 7.73
C ARG A 199 10.32 -7.49 9.25
N VAL A 200 9.91 -6.31 9.70
CA VAL A 200 9.70 -6.04 11.13
C VAL A 200 8.47 -6.81 11.61
N ILE A 201 7.38 -6.81 10.84
CA ILE A 201 6.17 -7.57 11.15
C ILE A 201 6.44 -9.07 11.14
N ASP A 202 7.21 -9.58 10.18
CA ASP A 202 7.60 -11.00 10.11
C ASP A 202 8.44 -11.39 11.33
N ASN A 203 9.36 -10.52 11.79
CA ASN A 203 10.10 -10.74 13.04
C ASN A 203 9.23 -10.68 14.29
N PHE A 204 8.13 -9.91 14.29
CA PHE A 204 7.15 -9.90 15.39
C PHE A 204 6.19 -11.09 15.33
N ASN A 205 5.88 -11.54 14.11
CA ASN A 205 5.05 -12.70 13.80
C ASN A 205 5.89 -13.97 13.63
N ASP A 206 7.10 -14.03 14.19
CA ASP A 206 7.85 -15.26 14.48
C ASP A 206 7.11 -16.12 15.55
N VAL A 207 5.77 -16.10 15.51
CA VAL A 207 4.98 -17.28 15.78
C VAL A 207 5.55 -18.34 14.84
N PRO A 208 6.15 -19.43 15.35
CA PRO A 208 6.50 -20.53 14.49
C PRO A 208 5.18 -20.95 13.83
N ALA A 209 5.01 -20.65 12.54
CA ALA A 209 4.05 -21.38 11.74
C ALA A 209 4.44 -22.83 12.00
N ASP A 210 3.61 -23.58 12.73
CA ASP A 210 3.97 -24.92 13.19
C ASP A 210 4.40 -25.71 11.96
N LYS A 211 5.70 -25.90 11.80
CA LYS A 211 6.26 -26.65 10.68
C LYS A 211 6.26 -28.07 11.17
N PHE A 212 5.34 -28.87 10.65
CA PHE A 212 5.39 -30.30 10.93
C PHE A 212 6.32 -30.97 9.93
N SER A 213 7.05 -31.98 10.39
CA SER A 213 7.91 -32.77 9.51
C SER A 213 7.16 -34.00 9.02
N ILE A 214 7.07 -34.16 7.70
CA ILE A 214 6.58 -35.39 7.07
C ILE A 214 7.76 -36.15 6.47
N GLU A 215 7.72 -37.48 6.53
CA GLU A 215 8.70 -38.34 5.86
C GLU A 215 8.13 -38.79 4.51
N CYS A 216 8.94 -38.71 3.46
CA CYS A 216 8.55 -39.23 2.15
C CYS A 216 8.45 -40.75 2.20
N SER A 217 7.33 -41.31 1.72
CA SER A 217 7.06 -42.75 1.73
C SER A 217 8.02 -43.59 0.87
N GLU A 218 8.68 -42.99 -0.12
CA GLU A 218 9.59 -43.69 -1.05
C GLU A 218 11.05 -43.56 -0.66
N CYS A 219 11.51 -42.37 -0.26
CA CYS A 219 12.92 -42.11 0.02
C CYS A 219 13.24 -41.76 1.48
N ASN A 220 12.24 -41.78 2.38
CA ASN A 220 12.38 -41.37 3.79
C ASN A 220 12.99 -39.98 4.00
N LEU A 221 12.94 -39.11 2.98
CA LEU A 221 13.41 -37.74 3.11
C LEU A 221 12.47 -36.96 4.02
N LYS A 222 13.03 -36.30 5.04
CA LYS A 222 12.30 -35.46 5.97
C LYS A 222 12.01 -34.09 5.34
N LEU A 223 10.73 -33.80 5.11
CA LEU A 223 10.24 -32.57 4.50
C LEU A 223 9.57 -31.70 5.56
N LEU A 224 9.86 -30.40 5.56
CA LEU A 224 9.26 -29.42 6.48
C LEU A 224 8.16 -28.66 5.75
N ILE A 225 6.94 -28.76 6.25
CA ILE A 225 5.75 -28.21 5.59
C ILE A 225 4.99 -27.34 6.60
N PRO A 226 4.47 -26.17 6.18
CA PRO A 226 3.57 -25.39 7.02
C PRO A 226 2.29 -26.19 7.33
N THR A 227 1.82 -26.20 8.57
CA THR A 227 0.56 -26.86 8.97
C THR A 227 -0.68 -26.40 8.21
N GLU A 228 -0.67 -25.19 7.64
CA GLU A 228 -1.78 -24.66 6.84
C GLU A 228 -1.79 -25.14 5.38
N TYR A 229 -0.74 -25.83 4.92
CA TYR A 229 -0.69 -26.35 3.56
C TYR A 229 -1.43 -27.68 3.47
N SER A 230 -2.57 -27.69 2.77
CA SER A 230 -3.27 -28.91 2.37
C SER A 230 -3.25 -29.04 0.85
N GLY A 231 -2.73 -30.15 0.34
CA GLY A 231 -2.54 -30.32 -1.10
C GLY A 231 -1.57 -31.45 -1.46
N LYS A 232 -1.19 -31.49 -2.74
CA LYS A 232 -0.19 -32.44 -3.23
C LYS A 232 1.19 -31.80 -3.21
N ILE A 233 2.13 -32.45 -2.52
CA ILE A 233 3.55 -32.08 -2.57
C ILE A 233 4.31 -33.07 -3.45
N LYS A 234 5.36 -32.59 -4.11
CA LYS A 234 6.32 -33.42 -4.84
C LYS A 234 7.61 -33.51 -4.03
N CYS A 235 8.12 -34.72 -3.87
CA CYS A 235 9.41 -34.92 -3.22
C CYS A 235 10.55 -34.43 -4.14
N PRO A 236 11.47 -33.58 -3.67
CA PRO A 236 12.56 -33.05 -4.50
C PRO A 236 13.59 -34.12 -4.91
N GLU A 237 13.68 -35.23 -4.17
CA GLU A 237 14.68 -36.28 -4.42
C GLU A 237 14.17 -37.36 -5.38
N CYS A 238 12.89 -37.72 -5.29
CA CYS A 238 12.31 -38.84 -6.07
C CYS A 238 11.13 -38.44 -6.98
N ASP A 239 10.74 -37.17 -7.01
CA ASP A 239 9.58 -36.62 -7.74
C ASP A 239 8.24 -37.33 -7.45
N TYR A 240 8.18 -38.09 -6.34
CA TYR A 240 6.97 -38.77 -5.89
C TYR A 240 5.95 -37.75 -5.36
N GLU A 241 4.71 -37.85 -5.84
CA GLU A 241 3.58 -37.03 -5.38
C GLU A 241 2.93 -37.68 -4.15
N MET A 242 2.90 -36.95 -3.03
CA MET A 242 2.17 -37.36 -1.83
C MET A 242 1.21 -36.26 -1.38
N SER A 243 0.06 -36.65 -0.81
CA SER A 243 -0.92 -35.73 -0.26
C SER A 243 -0.59 -35.42 1.19
N VAL A 244 -0.70 -34.14 1.54
CA VAL A 244 -0.60 -33.60 2.90
C VAL A 244 -1.97 -33.17 3.38
#